data_AF-A0A0K0IKU1-F1
#
_entry.id   AF-A0A0K0IKU1-F1
#
_cell.length_a   1.000
_cell.length_b   1.000
_cell.length_c   1.000
_cell.angle_alpha   90.00
_cell.angle_beta   90.00
_cell.angle_gamma   90.00
#
_symmetry.space_group_name_H-M   'P 1'
#
loop_
_entity.id
_entity.type
_entity.pdbx_description
1 polymer ?
#
loop_
_entity_poly.entity_id
_entity_poly.type
_entity_poly.pdbx_seq_one_letter_code
_entity_poly.pdbx_strand_id
1 'polypeptide(L)' 'MPKKDRTKSVVGDKTYQHSDYHSNDQLSKGMAETHEQVSDSYMEGSIEEHNITDGKDGKLPRE' A
#
# COMPACT_ATOMS: atom_id res chain seq x y z
N MET A 1 -41.88 -6.00 -7.04
CA MET A 1 -40.63 -5.25 -6.75
C MET A 1 -39.48 -6.04 -7.33
N PRO A 2 -38.73 -5.51 -8.32
CA PRO A 2 -37.60 -6.25 -8.88
C PRO A 2 -36.51 -6.35 -7.80
N LYS A 3 -35.98 -7.56 -7.61
CA LYS A 3 -34.90 -7.82 -6.65
C LYS A 3 -33.65 -7.14 -7.19
N LYS A 4 -33.05 -6.26 -6.40
CA LYS A 4 -31.79 -5.56 -6.71
C LYS A 4 -30.72 -6.63 -6.96
N ASP A 5 -30.39 -6.84 -8.23
CA ASP A 5 -29.27 -7.69 -8.62
C ASP A 5 -28.03 -7.12 -7.95
N ARG A 6 -27.46 -7.88 -7.01
CA ARG A 6 -26.15 -7.61 -6.45
C ARG A 6 -25.15 -7.91 -7.55
N THR A 7 -24.93 -6.96 -8.44
CA THR A 7 -23.81 -6.94 -9.37
C THR A 7 -22.55 -7.21 -8.56
N LYS A 8 -22.00 -8.41 -8.68
CA LYS A 8 -20.67 -8.73 -8.17
C LYS A 8 -19.73 -7.72 -8.84
N SER A 9 -19.26 -6.75 -8.08
CA SER A 9 -18.22 -5.82 -8.53
C SER A 9 -17.03 -6.66 -8.97
N VAL A 10 -16.75 -6.61 -10.28
CA VAL A 10 -15.62 -7.32 -10.87
C VAL A 10 -14.37 -6.61 -10.36
N VAL A 11 -13.34 -7.38 -10.02
CA VAL A 11 -12.09 -6.87 -9.43
C VAL A 11 -11.50 -5.71 -10.23
N GLY A 12 -11.66 -5.72 -11.56
CA GLY A 12 -11.18 -4.67 -12.46
C GLY A 12 -11.88 -3.31 -12.30
N ASP A 13 -13.08 -3.27 -11.72
CA ASP A 13 -13.83 -2.03 -11.49
C ASP A 13 -13.57 -1.46 -10.08
N LYS A 14 -12.87 -2.20 -9.20
CA LYS A 14 -12.61 -1.78 -7.82
C LYS A 14 -11.36 -0.90 -7.75
N THR A 15 -11.52 0.29 -7.20
CA THR A 15 -10.40 1.14 -6.78
C THR A 15 -10.15 0.97 -5.28
N TYR A 16 -8.93 1.26 -4.82
CA TYR A 16 -8.60 1.26 -3.40
C TYR A 16 -9.59 2.12 -2.58
N GLN A 17 -10.08 1.56 -1.47
CA GLN A 17 -10.79 2.29 -0.43
C GLN A 17 -10.18 1.95 0.92
N HIS A 18 -9.90 2.95 1.76
CA HIS A 18 -9.33 2.74 3.10
C HIS A 18 -10.14 1.73 3.93
N SER A 19 -11.47 1.73 3.81
CA SER A 19 -12.33 0.80 4.54
C SER A 19 -12.09 -0.68 4.19
N ASP A 20 -11.48 -0.98 3.03
CA ASP A 20 -11.24 -2.35 2.58
C ASP A 20 -10.25 -3.11 3.47
N TYR A 21 -9.40 -2.40 4.22
CA TYR A 21 -8.52 -3.00 5.23
C TYR A 21 -9.30 -3.76 6.32
N HIS A 22 -10.54 -3.32 6.59
CA HIS A 22 -11.46 -3.96 7.54
C HIS A 22 -12.51 -4.83 6.86
N SER A 23 -12.40 -5.06 5.55
CA SER A 23 -13.35 -5.90 4.83
C SER A 23 -13.24 -7.37 5.23
N ASN A 24 -14.38 -8.07 5.23
CA ASN A 24 -14.42 -9.52 5.37
C ASN A 24 -14.08 -10.25 4.05
N ASP A 25 -13.97 -9.51 2.94
CA ASP A 25 -13.53 -10.05 1.65
C ASP A 25 -11.99 -10.07 1.58
N GLN A 26 -11.43 -11.27 1.50
CA GLN A 26 -9.97 -11.48 1.53
C GLN A 26 -9.24 -10.73 0.42
N LEU A 27 -9.83 -10.66 -0.78
CA LEU A 27 -9.22 -9.96 -1.91
C LEU A 27 -9.18 -8.45 -1.66
N SER A 28 -10.32 -7.83 -1.30
CA SER A 28 -10.36 -6.41 -0.94
C SER A 28 -9.35 -6.09 0.17
N LYS A 29 -9.28 -6.93 1.21
CA LYS A 29 -8.33 -6.75 2.32
C LYS A 29 -6.87 -6.81 1.86
N GLY A 30 -6.48 -7.83 1.11
CA GLY A 30 -5.11 -7.96 0.61
C GLY A 30 -4.70 -6.84 -0.36
N MET A 31 -5.64 -6.35 -1.18
CA MET A 31 -5.40 -5.19 -2.04
C MET A 31 -5.19 -3.89 -1.23
N ALA A 32 -5.91 -3.74 -0.11
CA ALA A 32 -5.72 -2.60 0.79
C ALA A 32 -4.38 -2.67 1.55
N GLU A 33 -4.02 -3.85 2.07
CA GLU A 33 -2.74 -4.10 2.75
C GLU A 33 -1.53 -3.79 1.84
N THR A 34 -1.57 -4.19 0.57
CA THR A 34 -0.49 -3.90 -0.38
C THR A 34 -0.43 -2.43 -0.78
N HIS A 35 -1.56 -1.73 -0.84
CA HIS A 35 -1.59 -0.29 -1.08
C HIS A 35 -0.94 0.51 0.07
N GLU A 36 -1.20 0.09 1.31
CA GLU A 36 -0.57 0.65 2.51
C GLU A 36 0.94 0.38 2.51
N GLN A 37 1.38 -0.86 2.31
CA GLN A 37 2.81 -1.21 2.26
C GLN A 37 3.61 -0.42 1.21
N VAL A 38 3.04 -0.20 0.02
CA VAL A 38 3.67 0.62 -1.04
C VAL A 38 3.72 2.09 -0.64
N SER A 39 2.65 2.60 -0.03
CA SER A 39 2.58 3.98 0.45
C SER A 39 3.57 4.23 1.59
N ASP A 40 3.66 3.29 2.52
CA ASP A 40 4.61 3.31 3.62
C ASP A 40 6.04 3.28 3.08
N SER A 41 6.34 2.37 2.14
CA SER A 41 7.67 2.31 1.50
C SER A 41 8.04 3.61 0.77
N TYR A 42 7.05 4.31 0.22
CA TYR A 42 7.24 5.60 -0.45
C TYR A 42 7.39 6.77 0.54
N MET A 43 6.59 6.79 1.61
CA MET A 43 6.57 7.86 2.62
C MET A 43 7.66 7.73 3.68
N GLU A 44 8.00 6.52 4.11
CA GLU A 44 9.18 6.22 4.93
C GLU A 44 10.45 6.68 4.20
N GLY A 45 10.35 6.87 2.88
CA GLY A 45 11.45 7.27 2.03
C GLY A 45 12.43 6.12 1.92
N SER A 46 13.13 6.04 0.79
CA SER A 46 14.41 5.32 0.77
C SER A 46 15.17 5.78 1.99
N ILE A 47 15.56 4.87 2.90
CA ILE A 47 16.33 5.16 4.12
C ILE A 47 17.23 6.34 3.80
N GLU A 48 16.78 7.55 4.16
CA GLU A 48 17.66 8.68 4.04
C GLU A 48 18.74 8.31 5.02
N GLU A 49 19.95 8.15 4.51
CA GLU A 49 21.18 7.86 5.21
C GLU A 49 21.44 9.02 6.18
N HIS A 50 20.54 9.20 7.15
CA HIS A 50 20.52 10.27 8.09
C HIS A 50 21.41 9.81 9.23
N ASN A 51 22.70 9.88 8.92
CA ASN A 51 23.81 9.97 9.85
C ASN A 51 24.13 8.67 10.61
N ILE A 52 24.77 7.71 9.92
CA ILE A 52 25.98 7.10 10.51
C ILE A 52 27.11 8.12 10.37
N THR A 53 27.00 9.24 11.07
CA THR A 53 28.05 10.24 11.20
C THR A 53 28.15 10.68 12.65
N ASP A 54 28.26 9.69 13.54
CA ASP A 54 29.40 9.71 14.47
C ASP A 54 30.63 9.16 13.71
N GLY A 55 31.07 9.90 12.69
CA GLY A 55 32.50 10.01 12.41
C GLY A 55 33.14 9.36 11.19
N LYS A 56 32.47 8.80 10.16
CA LYS A 56 33.16 8.47 8.88
C LYS A 56 32.28 8.60 7.63
N ASP A 57 32.68 9.53 6.77
CA ASP A 57 32.18 9.73 5.41
C ASP A 57 32.20 8.43 4.60
N GLY A 58 31.04 7.99 4.12
CA GLY A 58 30.90 6.74 3.38
C GLY A 58 29.79 6.78 2.36
N LYS A 59 29.81 7.78 1.47
CA LYS A 59 28.91 7.98 0.31
C LYS A 59 28.61 6.63 -0.39
N LEU A 60 27.45 6.04 -0.11
CA LEU A 60 27.02 4.80 -0.76
C LEU A 60 26.69 5.09 -2.25
N PRO A 61 27.29 4.39 -3.22
CA PRO A 61 26.95 4.55 -4.62
C PRO A 61 25.56 3.98 -4.89
N ARG A 62 24.73 4.75 -5.58
CA ARG A 62 23.47 4.27 -6.15
C ARG A 62 23.79 3.83 -7.59
N GLU A 63 23.70 2.53 -7.86
CA GLU A 63 23.61 2.01 -9.23
C GLU A 63 22.21 2.25 -9.80
#